data_AF-A0AAV2RMG3-F1
#
_entry.id   AF-A0AAV2RMG3-F1
#
_cell.length_a   1.000
_cell.length_b   1.000
_cell.length_c   1.000
_cell.angle_alpha   90.00
_cell.angle_beta   90.00
_cell.angle_gamma   90.00
#
_symmetry.space_group_name_H-M   'P 1'
#
loop_
_entity.id
_entity.type
_entity.pdbx_description
1 polymer ?
#
loop_
_entity_poly.entity_id
_entity_poly.type
_entity_poly.pdbx_seq_one_letter_code
_entity_poly.pdbx_strand_id
1 'polypeptide(L)'
;MSYGQIKSRNYPQNHPDNENCEWTISAPEGTKIVLSFMTFELETNYDFLYIRDGDSESSPLIERLDGKHWADITSPGNQLHLKFTSDSTVTRTGFYISWEFQISIPFSVVRNFSPKLRFDSKFGTKNKCFPSSAADYYNARNSNNKNRICNTAYSTMTSGSVPTYWRAMECGENLHIAYWFFSGYQEACFAGIGSHNADWEHIVVKVNNYKCSNPSLGAVMFYQHYGWYTKEPGQYEVDSTHPIVYSGKNSHGSYHDDGGSGGCCYFEDYRKPGSKNQYMRTWLNLEELRRNESNPEFMKDMSSKDKFEMTSPLERAETYEMCRLKGCKGSKVQTCHTSGCAKSQIGDNEIF
;
A
#
# COMPACT_ATOMS: atom_id res chain seq x y z
N MET A 1 2.78 15.44 7.40
CA MET A 1 2.61 14.55 6.23
C MET A 1 3.87 13.72 6.11
N SER A 2 3.77 12.40 5.89
CA SER A 2 4.94 11.51 5.79
C SER A 2 5.45 11.31 4.36
N TYR A 3 4.93 12.10 3.42
CA TYR A 3 5.26 12.09 2.00
C TYR A 3 5.01 13.48 1.41
N GLY A 4 5.77 13.82 0.37
CA GLY A 4 5.51 14.98 -0.46
C GLY A 4 6.32 14.96 -1.76
N GLN A 5 6.22 16.07 -2.49
CA GLN A 5 6.87 16.23 -3.78
C GLN A 5 7.48 17.62 -3.88
N ILE A 6 8.61 17.71 -4.57
CA ILE A 6 9.29 18.95 -4.91
C ILE A 6 9.59 18.89 -6.41
N LYS A 7 9.25 19.97 -7.11
CA LYS A 7 9.50 20.11 -8.54
C LYS A 7 10.22 21.42 -8.78
N SER A 8 11.12 21.46 -9.76
CA SER A 8 11.62 22.71 -10.30
C SER A 8 10.46 23.52 -10.89
N ARG A 9 10.59 24.85 -10.90
CA ARG A 9 9.60 25.71 -11.59
C ARG A 9 9.50 25.29 -13.05
N ASN A 10 8.29 25.38 -13.60
CA ASN A 10 7.92 24.95 -14.95
C ASN A 10 8.02 23.45 -15.26
N TYR A 11 8.39 22.56 -14.33
CA TYR A 11 8.40 21.13 -14.63
C TYR A 11 7.02 20.67 -15.19
N PRO A 12 6.95 19.94 -16.32
CA PRO A 12 8.05 19.22 -17.01
C PRO A 12 8.77 20.02 -18.11
N GLN A 13 8.48 21.30 -18.29
CA GLN A 13 9.31 22.18 -19.12
C GLN A 13 10.59 22.57 -18.39
N ASN A 14 11.53 23.17 -19.13
CA ASN A 14 12.81 23.56 -18.54
C ASN A 14 12.65 24.56 -17.38
N HIS A 15 13.50 24.42 -16.35
CA HIS A 15 13.57 25.38 -15.25
C HIS A 15 13.98 26.77 -15.75
N PRO A 16 13.54 27.87 -15.12
CA PRO A 16 14.00 29.22 -15.44
C PRO A 16 15.47 29.48 -15.14
N ASP A 17 16.05 30.49 -15.77
CA ASP A 17 17.35 31.05 -15.39
C ASP A 17 17.27 31.79 -14.03
N ASN A 18 18.40 31.95 -13.35
CA ASN A 18 18.58 32.70 -12.10
C ASN A 18 17.66 32.23 -10.94
N GLU A 19 17.44 30.93 -10.86
CA GLU A 19 16.69 30.31 -9.78
C GLU A 19 17.46 30.38 -8.47
N ASN A 20 16.73 30.58 -7.38
CA ASN A 20 17.24 30.47 -6.02
C ASN A 20 16.08 30.03 -5.13
N CYS A 21 15.80 28.73 -5.15
CA CYS A 21 14.67 28.13 -4.45
C CYS A 21 15.17 27.27 -3.30
N GLU A 22 14.48 27.33 -2.17
CA GLU A 22 14.83 26.57 -0.97
C GLU A 22 13.61 25.83 -0.41
N TRP A 23 13.86 24.62 0.09
CA TRP A 23 12.86 23.80 0.75
C TRP A 23 13.47 23.18 2.00
N THR A 24 12.71 23.16 3.08
CA THR A 24 13.08 22.43 4.29
C THR A 24 12.05 21.34 4.55
N ILE A 25 12.53 20.11 4.72
CA ILE A 25 11.71 18.95 5.05
C ILE A 25 12.08 18.55 6.48
N SER A 26 11.12 18.66 7.40
CA SER A 26 11.30 18.25 8.80
C SER A 26 10.41 17.07 9.13
N ALA A 27 11.04 15.96 9.52
CA ALA A 27 10.40 14.73 9.97
C ALA A 27 10.44 14.61 11.50
N PRO A 28 9.61 13.76 12.12
CA PRO A 28 9.72 13.47 13.55
C PRO A 28 11.12 12.95 13.92
N GLU A 29 11.55 13.25 15.15
CA GLU A 29 12.84 12.78 15.66
C GLU A 29 12.94 11.24 15.57
N GLY A 30 14.13 10.74 15.20
CA GLY A 30 14.37 9.30 15.01
C GLY A 30 13.85 8.71 13.69
N THR A 31 13.29 9.53 12.80
CA THR A 31 12.95 9.12 11.43
C THR A 31 13.99 9.64 10.43
N LYS A 32 14.14 8.95 9.31
CA LYS A 32 14.95 9.42 8.17
C LYS A 32 14.03 9.88 7.04
N ILE A 33 14.55 10.65 6.12
CA ILE A 33 13.86 11.14 4.92
C ILE A 33 14.52 10.49 3.72
N VAL A 34 13.75 9.87 2.85
CA VAL A 34 14.21 9.32 1.58
C VAL A 34 13.75 10.26 0.48
N LEU A 35 14.69 10.76 -0.32
CA LEU A 35 14.45 11.47 -1.57
C LEU A 35 14.56 10.48 -2.72
N SER A 36 13.53 10.38 -3.54
CA SER A 36 13.52 9.58 -4.77
C SER A 36 13.37 10.48 -5.99
N PHE A 37 14.25 10.32 -6.96
CA PHE A 37 14.38 11.20 -8.12
C PHE A 37 13.63 10.62 -9.32
N MET A 38 12.40 11.09 -9.54
CA MET A 38 11.58 10.63 -10.67
C MET A 38 12.13 11.15 -12.00
N THR A 39 12.66 12.37 -11.98
CA THR A 39 13.38 12.99 -13.10
C THR A 39 14.36 14.00 -12.51
N PHE A 40 15.59 14.04 -13.04
CA PHE A 40 16.60 15.02 -12.67
C PHE A 40 17.54 15.27 -13.85
N GLU A 41 17.53 16.49 -14.37
CA GLU A 41 18.47 16.97 -15.37
C GLU A 41 18.70 18.47 -15.18
N LEU A 42 19.91 18.83 -14.75
CA LEU A 42 20.39 20.21 -14.59
C LEU A 42 21.57 20.50 -15.53
N GLU A 43 21.90 21.77 -15.77
CA GLU A 43 23.12 22.09 -16.49
C GLU A 43 24.36 21.68 -15.69
N THR A 44 25.25 20.89 -16.31
CA THR A 44 26.47 20.41 -15.66
C THR A 44 27.44 21.56 -15.40
N ASN A 45 27.93 21.65 -14.16
CA ASN A 45 28.85 22.67 -13.62
C ASN A 45 28.29 24.07 -13.36
N TYR A 46 27.01 24.33 -13.62
CA TYR A 46 26.44 25.69 -13.50
C TYR A 46 25.19 25.72 -12.63
N ASP A 47 24.29 24.76 -12.83
CA ASP A 47 23.08 24.59 -12.05
C ASP A 47 23.27 23.51 -10.99
N PHE A 48 22.80 23.77 -9.76
CA PHE A 48 23.04 22.87 -8.65
C PHE A 48 21.83 22.69 -7.75
N LEU A 49 21.56 21.44 -7.37
CA LEU A 49 20.74 21.11 -6.21
C LEU A 49 21.67 20.71 -5.05
N TYR A 50 21.66 21.49 -3.98
CA TYR A 50 22.34 21.19 -2.73
C TYR A 50 21.37 20.48 -1.79
N ILE A 51 21.84 19.40 -1.17
CA ILE A 51 21.08 18.62 -0.19
C ILE A 51 21.89 18.57 1.10
N ARG A 52 21.32 19.07 2.20
CA ARG A 52 22.01 19.22 3.48
C ARG A 52 21.25 18.55 4.62
N ASP A 53 21.99 18.03 5.60
CA ASP A 53 21.46 17.34 6.80
C ASP A 53 21.12 18.36 7.90
N GLY A 54 19.89 18.87 7.90
CA GLY A 54 19.44 19.89 8.84
C GLY A 54 18.42 20.85 8.20
N ASP A 55 18.24 22.03 8.79
CA ASP A 55 17.17 22.97 8.44
C ASP A 55 17.64 24.26 7.76
N SER A 56 18.94 24.39 7.46
CA SER A 56 19.53 25.63 6.93
C SER A 56 20.67 25.39 5.96
N GLU A 57 21.09 26.45 5.26
CA GLU A 57 22.27 26.44 4.39
C GLU A 57 23.58 26.14 5.11
N SER A 58 23.65 26.45 6.41
CA SER A 58 24.82 26.14 7.24
C SER A 58 24.92 24.66 7.64
N SER A 59 23.87 23.87 7.40
CA SER A 59 23.86 22.45 7.72
C SER A 59 24.88 21.66 6.89
N PRO A 60 25.41 20.53 7.42
CA PRO A 60 26.36 19.68 6.70
C PRO A 60 25.86 19.29 5.30
N LEU A 61 26.71 19.43 4.28
CA LEU A 61 26.38 19.01 2.92
C LEU A 61 26.37 17.48 2.84
N ILE A 62 25.26 16.91 2.40
CA ILE A 62 25.16 15.50 2.04
C ILE A 62 25.66 15.34 0.61
N GLU A 63 25.04 16.08 -0.32
CA GLU A 63 25.34 15.94 -1.74
C GLU A 63 25.07 17.25 -2.50
N ARG A 64 25.83 17.46 -3.57
CA ARG A 64 25.61 18.52 -4.56
C ARG A 64 25.42 17.84 -5.91
N LEU A 65 24.26 18.04 -6.51
CA LEU A 65 23.84 17.39 -7.74
C LEU A 65 23.76 18.39 -8.90
N ASP A 66 24.21 17.95 -10.07
CA ASP A 66 24.06 18.59 -11.37
C ASP A 66 23.93 17.50 -12.45
N GLY A 67 23.77 17.87 -13.73
CA GLY A 67 23.63 16.89 -14.80
C GLY A 67 22.45 15.95 -14.56
N LYS A 68 22.64 14.65 -14.83
CA LYS A 68 21.61 13.61 -14.61
C LYS A 68 21.86 12.85 -13.32
N HIS A 69 20.78 12.58 -12.57
CA HIS A 69 20.81 11.80 -11.34
C HIS A 69 19.58 10.89 -11.23
N TRP A 70 19.75 9.74 -10.60
CA TRP A 70 18.71 8.69 -10.49
C TRP A 70 18.75 7.91 -9.18
N ALA A 71 19.77 8.08 -8.35
CA ALA A 71 19.89 7.33 -7.11
C ALA A 71 19.06 7.96 -5.99
N ASP A 72 18.46 7.13 -5.14
CA ASP A 72 17.77 7.63 -3.94
C ASP A 72 18.78 8.11 -2.89
N ILE A 73 18.43 9.19 -2.20
CA ILE A 73 19.23 9.75 -1.10
C ILE A 73 18.44 9.60 0.21
N THR A 74 19.05 8.95 1.20
CA THR A 74 18.49 8.82 2.55
C THR A 74 19.21 9.76 3.50
N SER A 75 18.47 10.60 4.22
CA SER A 75 19.04 11.55 5.18
C SER A 75 19.73 10.84 6.35
N PRO A 76 20.81 11.41 6.89
CA PRO A 76 21.39 10.94 8.15
C PRO A 76 20.47 11.24 9.34
N GLY A 77 19.92 12.45 9.43
CA GLY A 77 18.99 12.89 10.46
C GLY A 77 17.52 12.94 10.00
N ASN A 78 16.69 13.65 10.77
CA ASN A 78 15.27 13.84 10.51
C ASN A 78 14.94 15.14 9.76
N GLN A 79 15.94 15.88 9.28
CA GLN A 79 15.74 17.14 8.57
C GLN A 79 16.60 17.20 7.32
N LEU A 80 16.03 17.72 6.23
CA LEU A 80 16.75 18.03 5.01
C LEU A 80 16.49 19.47 4.58
N HIS A 81 17.56 20.17 4.23
CA HIS A 81 17.49 21.47 3.58
C HIS A 81 17.98 21.32 2.14
N LEU A 82 17.10 21.64 1.21
CA LEU A 82 17.35 21.56 -0.23
C LEU A 82 17.42 22.98 -0.79
N LYS A 83 18.46 23.26 -1.57
CA LYS A 83 18.63 24.54 -2.26
C LYS A 83 18.93 24.31 -3.73
N PHE A 84 18.10 24.87 -4.61
CA PHE A 84 18.32 24.84 -6.05
C PHE A 84 18.75 26.23 -6.53
N THR A 85 19.85 26.27 -7.28
CA THR A 85 20.34 27.48 -7.95
C THR A 85 20.56 27.22 -9.44
N SER A 86 20.18 28.19 -10.29
CA SER A 86 20.56 28.21 -11.71
C SER A 86 21.26 29.50 -12.10
N ASP A 87 22.09 29.44 -13.15
CA ASP A 87 22.78 30.61 -13.68
C ASP A 87 21.90 31.40 -14.69
N SER A 88 22.48 32.36 -15.42
CA SER A 88 21.73 33.22 -16.34
C SER A 88 21.36 32.58 -17.69
N THR A 89 21.79 31.35 -17.97
CA THR A 89 21.63 30.69 -19.27
C THR A 89 21.46 29.16 -19.15
N VAL A 90 21.19 28.52 -20.30
CA VAL A 90 21.19 27.06 -20.50
C VAL A 90 20.36 26.29 -19.47
N THR A 91 19.07 26.16 -19.77
CA THR A 91 18.15 25.44 -18.90
C THR A 91 17.96 23.99 -19.34
N ARG A 92 17.55 23.14 -18.39
CA ARG A 92 17.20 21.73 -18.59
C ARG A 92 15.84 21.45 -17.98
N THR A 93 15.33 20.24 -18.17
CA THR A 93 14.02 19.77 -17.65
C THR A 93 13.85 20.00 -16.15
N GLY A 94 14.94 20.15 -15.40
CA GLY A 94 14.92 20.38 -13.97
C GLY A 94 14.70 19.08 -13.22
N PHE A 95 13.86 19.09 -12.20
CA PHE A 95 13.66 17.91 -11.37
C PHE A 95 12.24 17.71 -10.90
N TYR A 96 11.92 16.45 -10.65
CA TYR A 96 10.76 16.00 -9.91
C TYR A 96 11.21 14.97 -8.88
N ILE A 97 11.21 15.40 -7.63
CA ILE A 97 11.64 14.63 -6.48
C ILE A 97 10.42 14.32 -5.64
N SER A 98 10.27 13.07 -5.22
CA SER A 98 9.37 12.73 -4.13
C SER A 98 10.17 12.50 -2.86
N TRP A 99 9.63 12.90 -1.72
CA TRP A 99 10.21 12.59 -0.42
C TRP A 99 9.23 11.78 0.41
N GLU A 100 9.75 10.83 1.20
CA GLU A 100 8.98 10.13 2.23
C GLU A 100 9.77 9.98 3.52
N PHE A 101 9.08 9.93 4.65
CA PHE A 101 9.71 9.59 5.92
C PHE A 101 9.89 8.07 5.96
N GLN A 102 11.13 7.62 6.07
CA GLN A 102 11.48 6.26 6.45
C GLN A 102 11.19 6.10 7.94
N ILE A 103 9.93 5.76 8.22
CA ILE A 103 9.46 5.48 9.57
C ILE A 103 10.13 4.18 10.00
N SER A 104 10.92 4.22 11.08
CA SER A 104 11.40 3.01 11.73
C SER A 104 10.24 2.37 12.49
N ILE A 105 9.50 1.54 11.78
CA ILE A 105 8.44 0.74 12.40
C ILE A 105 9.12 -0.52 12.92
N PRO A 106 9.05 -0.81 14.24
CA PRO A 106 9.59 -2.05 14.74
C PRO A 106 8.93 -3.20 13.99
N PHE A 107 9.73 -4.04 13.31
CA PHE A 107 9.20 -5.18 12.57
C PHE A 107 8.34 -6.10 13.46
N SER A 108 8.61 -6.12 14.77
CA SER A 108 7.77 -6.78 15.77
C SER A 108 6.33 -6.26 15.80
N VAL A 109 6.10 -4.95 15.63
CA VAL A 109 4.74 -4.37 15.55
C VAL A 109 4.04 -4.90 14.30
N VAL A 110 4.69 -4.81 13.14
CA VAL A 110 4.13 -5.32 11.88
C VAL A 110 3.81 -6.81 11.99
N ARG A 111 4.72 -7.59 12.57
CA ARG A 111 4.55 -9.02 12.76
C ARG A 111 3.41 -9.35 13.73
N ASN A 112 3.29 -8.63 14.84
CA ASN A 112 2.31 -8.91 15.89
C ASN A 112 0.88 -8.54 15.46
N PHE A 113 0.70 -7.54 14.59
CA PHE A 113 -0.62 -7.10 14.13
C PHE A 113 -0.98 -7.58 12.72
N SER A 114 -0.16 -8.45 12.12
CA SER A 114 -0.51 -9.03 10.82
C SER A 114 -1.71 -9.99 10.94
N PRO A 115 -2.56 -10.08 9.91
CA PRO A 115 -3.79 -10.86 10.03
C PRO A 115 -3.56 -12.36 9.99
N LYS A 116 -4.48 -13.13 10.57
CA LYS A 116 -4.59 -14.57 10.31
C LYS A 116 -5.67 -14.77 9.26
N LEU A 117 -5.29 -15.19 8.05
CA LEU A 117 -6.28 -15.47 7.02
C LEU A 117 -6.96 -16.79 7.31
N ARG A 118 -8.29 -16.82 7.21
CA ARG A 118 -9.10 -18.02 7.27
C ARG A 118 -9.72 -18.27 5.91
N PHE A 119 -9.61 -19.51 5.47
CA PHE A 119 -10.14 -20.00 4.21
C PHE A 119 -11.33 -20.92 4.45
N ASP A 120 -12.25 -20.94 3.48
CA ASP A 120 -13.31 -21.94 3.44
C ASP A 120 -12.79 -23.30 2.92
N SER A 121 -13.68 -24.30 2.90
CA SER A 121 -13.34 -25.64 2.41
C SER A 121 -13.26 -25.76 0.88
N LYS A 122 -13.59 -24.71 0.12
CA LYS A 122 -13.52 -24.66 -1.35
C LYS A 122 -12.19 -24.07 -1.85
N PHE A 123 -11.41 -23.42 -0.99
CA PHE A 123 -10.04 -23.05 -1.32
C PHE A 123 -9.16 -24.26 -1.64
N GLY A 124 -8.23 -24.07 -2.56
CA GLY A 124 -7.32 -25.13 -3.02
C GLY A 124 -7.97 -26.17 -3.94
N THR A 125 -9.22 -25.95 -4.35
CA THR A 125 -9.88 -26.77 -5.37
C THR A 125 -9.56 -26.25 -6.77
N LYS A 126 -10.00 -26.96 -7.81
CA LYS A 126 -9.87 -26.50 -9.20
C LYS A 126 -10.51 -25.14 -9.43
N ASN A 127 -11.31 -24.56 -8.55
CA ASN A 127 -12.07 -23.35 -8.89
C ASN A 127 -11.63 -22.13 -8.07
N LYS A 128 -10.81 -22.32 -7.03
CA LYS A 128 -10.34 -21.24 -6.18
C LYS A 128 -8.96 -21.50 -5.59
N CYS A 129 -8.07 -20.56 -5.82
CA CYS A 129 -6.66 -20.69 -5.48
C CYS A 129 -6.39 -20.06 -4.11
N PHE A 130 -5.54 -20.71 -3.32
CA PHE A 130 -4.92 -20.09 -2.16
C PHE A 130 -4.03 -18.91 -2.61
N PRO A 131 -3.72 -17.99 -1.69
CA PRO A 131 -2.67 -17.00 -1.91
C PRO A 131 -1.37 -17.64 -2.42
N SER A 132 -0.62 -16.90 -3.24
CA SER A 132 0.61 -17.34 -3.90
C SER A 132 1.63 -16.21 -4.00
N SER A 133 2.85 -16.51 -4.42
CA SER A 133 3.88 -15.50 -4.69
C SER A 133 3.53 -14.67 -5.93
N ALA A 134 3.49 -13.34 -5.79
CA ALA A 134 3.32 -12.44 -6.93
C ALA A 134 4.56 -12.47 -7.84
N ALA A 135 5.75 -12.70 -7.27
CA ALA A 135 6.99 -12.85 -8.02
C ALA A 135 6.94 -14.07 -8.95
N ASP A 136 6.45 -15.21 -8.45
CA ASP A 136 6.34 -16.44 -9.25
C ASP A 136 5.33 -16.28 -10.37
N TYR A 137 4.18 -15.64 -10.09
CA TYR A 137 3.19 -15.32 -11.10
C TYR A 137 3.78 -14.40 -12.18
N TYR A 138 4.47 -13.34 -11.78
CA TYR A 138 5.10 -12.39 -12.67
C TYR A 138 6.14 -13.07 -13.57
N ASN A 139 7.04 -13.87 -13.00
CA ASN A 139 8.06 -14.62 -13.74
C ASN A 139 7.44 -15.61 -14.74
N ALA A 140 6.37 -16.30 -14.34
CA ALA A 140 5.63 -17.20 -15.24
C ALA A 140 5.01 -16.43 -16.42
N ARG A 141 4.37 -15.29 -16.19
CA ARG A 141 3.81 -14.46 -17.28
C ARG A 141 4.89 -13.86 -18.17
N ASN A 142 6.03 -13.44 -17.62
CA ASN A 142 7.17 -12.94 -18.38
C ASN A 142 7.80 -13.99 -19.30
N SER A 143 7.78 -15.26 -18.88
CA SER A 143 8.16 -16.40 -19.74
C SER A 143 7.07 -16.79 -20.77
N ASN A 144 6.06 -15.94 -20.97
CA ASN A 144 4.90 -16.16 -21.85
C ASN A 144 4.07 -17.41 -21.48
N ASN A 145 4.09 -17.83 -20.22
CA ASN A 145 3.21 -18.89 -19.75
C ASN A 145 1.75 -18.38 -19.75
N LYS A 146 0.94 -18.90 -20.68
CA LYS A 146 -0.50 -18.60 -20.80
C LYS A 146 -1.38 -19.55 -20.00
N ASN A 147 -0.80 -20.57 -19.36
CA ASN A 147 -1.56 -21.49 -18.54
C ASN A 147 -2.16 -20.75 -17.33
N ARG A 148 -3.19 -21.36 -16.78
CA ARG A 148 -3.74 -20.95 -15.50
C ARG A 148 -2.73 -21.19 -14.39
N ILE A 149 -2.46 -20.16 -13.59
CA ILE A 149 -1.58 -20.22 -12.41
C ILE A 149 -2.47 -20.19 -11.17
N CYS A 150 -2.39 -21.23 -10.35
CA CYS A 150 -3.27 -21.43 -9.20
C CYS A 150 -2.55 -22.22 -8.12
N ASN A 151 -2.43 -21.66 -6.91
CA ASN A 151 -1.93 -22.42 -5.78
C ASN A 151 -3.05 -23.27 -5.16
N THR A 152 -2.91 -24.59 -5.26
CA THR A 152 -3.86 -25.56 -4.68
C THR A 152 -3.33 -26.26 -3.44
N ALA A 153 -2.08 -26.00 -3.06
CA ALA A 153 -1.40 -26.72 -2.00
C ALA A 153 -1.54 -26.02 -0.65
N TYR A 154 -2.46 -26.49 0.20
CA TYR A 154 -2.65 -25.92 1.55
C TYR A 154 -1.37 -25.95 2.41
N SER A 155 -0.46 -26.89 2.18
CA SER A 155 0.83 -26.95 2.88
C SER A 155 1.60 -25.62 2.78
N THR A 156 1.48 -24.91 1.66
CA THR A 156 2.13 -23.61 1.43
C THR A 156 1.59 -22.49 2.32
N MET A 157 0.34 -22.59 2.78
CA MET A 157 -0.28 -21.65 3.74
C MET A 157 0.29 -21.79 5.15
N THR A 158 0.82 -22.97 5.47
CA THR A 158 1.33 -23.31 6.80
C THR A 158 2.86 -23.30 6.89
N SER A 159 3.56 -23.40 5.76
CA SER A 159 5.03 -23.47 5.71
C SER A 159 5.71 -22.10 5.72
N GLY A 160 4.97 -21.00 5.53
CA GLY A 160 5.56 -19.68 5.29
C GLY A 160 6.11 -19.52 3.86
N SER A 161 5.82 -20.42 2.94
CA SER A 161 6.29 -20.33 1.55
C SER A 161 5.58 -19.24 0.75
N VAL A 162 4.44 -18.74 1.22
CA VAL A 162 3.68 -17.69 0.54
C VAL A 162 3.90 -16.35 1.23
N PRO A 163 4.37 -15.32 0.49
CA PRO A 163 4.60 -14.00 1.05
C PRO A 163 3.30 -13.26 1.34
N THR A 164 3.31 -12.47 2.41
CA THR A 164 2.38 -11.40 2.68
C THR A 164 3.11 -10.09 2.51
N TYR A 165 2.62 -9.25 1.61
CA TYR A 165 3.24 -7.97 1.31
C TYR A 165 2.67 -6.92 2.24
N TRP A 166 3.49 -6.01 2.74
CA TRP A 166 3.00 -5.01 3.69
C TRP A 166 3.64 -3.65 3.48
N ARG A 167 2.90 -2.62 3.89
CA ARG A 167 3.39 -1.25 3.99
C ARG A 167 2.68 -0.58 5.14
N ALA A 168 3.34 0.38 5.76
CA ALA A 168 2.74 1.11 6.85
C ALA A 168 3.04 2.59 6.76
N MET A 169 2.18 3.37 7.40
CA MET A 169 2.23 4.83 7.42
C MET A 169 1.66 5.37 8.73
N GLU A 170 2.21 6.49 9.19
CA GLU A 170 1.71 7.19 10.36
C GLU A 170 0.48 8.02 9.98
N CYS A 171 -0.62 7.84 10.72
CA CYS A 171 -1.88 8.56 10.58
C CYS A 171 -2.21 9.26 11.91
N GLY A 172 -1.65 10.46 12.08
CA GLY A 172 -1.63 11.13 13.38
C GLY A 172 -0.75 10.36 14.37
N GLU A 173 -1.30 9.98 15.52
CA GLU A 173 -0.60 9.20 16.55
C GLU A 173 -0.65 7.68 16.33
N ASN A 174 -1.39 7.23 15.30
CA ASN A 174 -1.61 5.81 15.04
C ASN A 174 -0.77 5.35 13.85
N LEU A 175 -0.43 4.06 13.84
CA LEU A 175 0.18 3.42 12.68
C LEU A 175 -0.89 2.66 11.92
N HIS A 176 -0.95 2.86 10.60
CA HIS A 176 -1.84 2.10 9.74
C HIS A 176 -0.98 1.19 8.87
N ILE A 177 -1.24 -0.11 8.94
CA ILE A 177 -0.47 -1.14 8.23
C ILE A 177 -1.40 -1.82 7.23
N ALA A 178 -1.10 -1.66 5.94
CA ALA A 178 -1.73 -2.43 4.89
C ALA A 178 -1.01 -3.77 4.73
N TYR A 179 -1.79 -4.84 4.62
CA TYR A 179 -1.31 -6.18 4.30
C TYR A 179 -2.01 -6.67 3.03
N TRP A 180 -1.23 -6.97 1.99
CA TRP A 180 -1.70 -7.49 0.72
C TRP A 180 -1.39 -8.97 0.57
N PHE A 181 -2.33 -9.68 -0.03
CA PHE A 181 -2.27 -11.09 -0.36
C PHE A 181 -2.52 -11.22 -1.85
N PHE A 182 -1.58 -11.85 -2.55
CA PHE A 182 -1.70 -12.10 -3.98
C PHE A 182 -2.33 -13.48 -4.19
N SER A 183 -3.31 -13.59 -5.08
CA SER A 183 -3.86 -14.87 -5.50
C SER A 183 -3.85 -14.98 -7.02
N GLY A 184 -3.29 -16.08 -7.54
CA GLY A 184 -3.42 -16.40 -8.96
C GLY A 184 -4.81 -16.99 -9.24
N TYR A 185 -5.50 -16.46 -10.24
CA TYR A 185 -6.76 -16.93 -10.82
C TYR A 185 -7.99 -17.05 -9.89
N GLN A 186 -9.08 -16.44 -10.34
CA GLN A 186 -10.43 -16.60 -9.80
C GLN A 186 -11.39 -17.05 -10.91
N GLU A 187 -12.19 -18.08 -10.64
CA GLU A 187 -13.30 -18.45 -11.51
C GLU A 187 -14.47 -17.48 -11.30
N ALA A 188 -15.32 -17.32 -12.32
CA ALA A 188 -16.51 -16.46 -12.25
C ALA A 188 -17.37 -16.71 -11.01
N CYS A 189 -17.71 -15.64 -10.28
CA CYS A 189 -18.55 -15.71 -9.09
C CYS A 189 -20.03 -15.98 -9.45
N PHE A 190 -20.49 -15.51 -10.61
CA PHE A 190 -21.87 -15.67 -11.08
C PHE A 190 -21.97 -15.52 -12.61
N ALA A 191 -22.60 -16.48 -13.30
CA ALA A 191 -22.94 -16.41 -14.72
C ALA A 191 -21.81 -15.91 -15.66
N GLY A 192 -20.55 -16.26 -15.36
CA GLY A 192 -19.37 -15.83 -16.13
C GLY A 192 -18.76 -14.48 -15.73
N ILE A 193 -19.34 -13.77 -14.77
CA ILE A 193 -18.86 -12.47 -14.26
C ILE A 193 -17.88 -12.67 -13.09
N GLY A 194 -16.83 -11.84 -13.04
CA GLY A 194 -15.87 -11.81 -11.93
C GLY A 194 -14.72 -12.81 -12.04
N SER A 195 -14.53 -13.42 -13.21
CA SER A 195 -13.31 -14.21 -13.48
C SER A 195 -12.15 -13.29 -13.84
N HIS A 196 -10.99 -13.53 -13.25
CA HIS A 196 -9.74 -12.84 -13.58
C HIS A 196 -8.53 -13.74 -13.32
N ASN A 197 -7.41 -13.41 -13.97
CA ASN A 197 -6.20 -14.23 -13.95
C ASN A 197 -5.37 -14.10 -12.67
N ALA A 198 -5.57 -13.04 -11.90
CA ALA A 198 -4.95 -12.82 -10.61
C ALA A 198 -5.67 -11.70 -9.84
N ASP A 199 -5.47 -11.64 -8.52
CA ASP A 199 -6.03 -10.63 -7.66
C ASP A 199 -5.09 -10.18 -6.55
N TRP A 200 -5.23 -8.91 -6.16
CA TRP A 200 -4.61 -8.32 -4.99
C TRP A 200 -5.70 -7.99 -3.98
N GLU A 201 -5.66 -8.70 -2.87
CA GLU A 201 -6.58 -8.50 -1.76
C GLU A 201 -5.85 -7.93 -0.57
N HIS A 202 -6.54 -7.13 0.23
CA HIS A 202 -5.88 -6.50 1.37
C HIS A 202 -6.81 -6.07 2.47
N ILE A 203 -6.19 -5.78 3.61
CA ILE A 203 -6.78 -5.07 4.73
C ILE A 203 -5.85 -3.96 5.19
N VAL A 204 -6.39 -2.98 5.91
CA VAL A 204 -5.59 -1.99 6.65
C VAL A 204 -5.87 -2.14 8.13
N VAL A 205 -4.82 -2.37 8.91
CA VAL A 205 -4.87 -2.49 10.37
C VAL A 205 -4.40 -1.20 11.00
N LYS A 206 -5.26 -0.57 11.80
CA LYS A 206 -4.85 0.51 12.70
C LYS A 206 -4.21 -0.09 13.95
N VAL A 207 -3.05 0.42 14.32
CA VAL A 207 -2.35 0.12 15.57
C VAL A 207 -2.23 1.41 16.37
N ASN A 208 -2.86 1.44 17.54
CA ASN A 208 -2.75 2.57 18.47
C ASN A 208 -1.47 2.41 19.30
N ASN A 209 -0.87 3.53 19.71
CA ASN A 209 0.26 3.57 20.65
C ASN A 209 1.48 2.72 20.20
N TYR A 210 1.70 2.56 18.88
CA TYR A 210 2.78 1.71 18.35
C TYR A 210 4.19 2.20 18.69
N LYS A 211 4.37 3.48 19.02
CA LYS A 211 5.63 4.06 19.52
C LYS A 211 5.86 3.80 21.02
N CYS A 212 4.83 3.33 21.73
CA CYS A 212 4.88 3.07 23.17
C CYS A 212 5.15 1.57 23.44
N SER A 213 5.46 1.25 24.69
CA SER A 213 5.72 -0.12 25.15
C SER A 213 4.49 -1.05 25.14
N ASN A 214 3.30 -0.53 24.85
CA ASN A 214 2.07 -1.34 24.76
C ASN A 214 1.21 -0.96 23.52
N PRO A 215 1.65 -1.34 22.30
CA PRO A 215 0.84 -1.19 21.10
C PRO A 215 -0.46 -2.00 21.21
N SER A 216 -1.55 -1.49 20.64
CA SER A 216 -2.85 -2.17 20.69
C SER A 216 -3.55 -2.14 19.34
N LEU A 217 -4.32 -3.20 19.07
CA LEU A 217 -5.10 -3.33 17.84
C LEU A 217 -6.27 -2.35 17.86
N GLY A 218 -6.39 -1.55 16.81
CA GLY A 218 -7.45 -0.55 16.61
C GLY A 218 -8.48 -1.01 15.59
N ALA A 219 -9.03 -0.08 14.83
CA ALA A 219 -9.94 -0.41 13.74
C ALA A 219 -9.26 -1.23 12.63
N VAL A 220 -10.02 -2.08 11.93
CA VAL A 220 -9.56 -2.82 10.75
C VAL A 220 -10.45 -2.47 9.57
N MET A 221 -9.83 -2.10 8.46
CA MET A 221 -10.49 -1.86 7.18
C MET A 221 -10.39 -3.09 6.31
N PHE A 222 -11.54 -3.54 5.81
CA PHE A 222 -11.68 -4.72 4.97
C PHE A 222 -12.04 -4.28 3.56
N TYR A 223 -11.21 -4.66 2.58
CA TYR A 223 -11.41 -4.30 1.19
C TYR A 223 -12.11 -5.41 0.41
N GLN A 224 -12.97 -4.97 -0.49
CA GLN A 224 -13.74 -5.75 -1.44
C GLN A 224 -13.54 -5.14 -2.84
N HIS A 225 -13.90 -5.89 -3.88
CA HIS A 225 -13.71 -5.46 -5.28
C HIS A 225 -14.35 -4.09 -5.62
N TYR A 226 -15.41 -3.69 -4.92
CA TYR A 226 -16.17 -2.47 -5.19
C TYR A 226 -16.22 -1.49 -4.01
N GLY A 227 -15.33 -1.65 -3.03
CA GLY A 227 -15.30 -0.74 -1.89
C GLY A 227 -14.61 -1.33 -0.66
N TRP A 228 -14.80 -0.66 0.46
CA TRP A 228 -14.29 -1.09 1.74
C TRP A 228 -15.21 -0.64 2.86
N TYR A 229 -15.05 -1.28 4.01
CA TYR A 229 -15.70 -0.87 5.24
C TYR A 229 -14.75 -1.08 6.42
N THR A 230 -14.98 -0.34 7.49
CA THR A 230 -14.16 -0.36 8.70
C THR A 230 -14.93 -0.97 9.85
N LYS A 231 -14.25 -1.78 10.66
CA LYS A 231 -14.78 -2.37 11.89
C LYS A 231 -13.93 -1.94 13.07
N GLU A 232 -14.59 -1.45 14.10
CA GLU A 232 -13.96 -1.06 15.35
C GLU A 232 -13.65 -2.28 16.22
N PRO A 233 -12.75 -2.17 17.21
CA PRO A 233 -12.48 -3.24 18.16
C PRO A 233 -13.78 -3.84 18.75
N GLY A 234 -13.84 -5.18 18.79
CA GLY A 234 -15.03 -5.93 19.20
C GLY A 234 -16.04 -6.20 18.08
N GLN A 235 -15.86 -5.61 16.89
CA GLN A 235 -16.67 -5.87 15.70
C GLN A 235 -16.00 -6.80 14.69
N TYR A 236 -14.87 -7.43 15.03
CA TYR A 236 -14.16 -8.41 14.20
C TYR A 236 -13.48 -9.43 15.12
N GLU A 237 -13.23 -10.63 14.61
CA GLU A 237 -12.57 -11.70 15.37
C GLU A 237 -11.06 -11.46 15.50
N VAL A 238 -10.49 -11.87 16.64
CA VAL A 238 -9.07 -11.69 16.94
C VAL A 238 -8.48 -12.97 17.56
N ASP A 239 -7.31 -13.38 17.11
CA ASP A 239 -6.47 -14.40 17.74
C ASP A 239 -5.23 -13.72 18.34
N SER A 240 -5.25 -13.52 19.66
CA SER A 240 -4.28 -12.69 20.39
C SER A 240 -4.26 -11.23 19.88
N THR A 241 -3.28 -10.85 19.06
CA THR A 241 -3.18 -9.53 18.42
C THR A 241 -3.46 -9.57 16.92
N HIS A 242 -3.73 -10.75 16.37
CA HIS A 242 -3.92 -10.96 14.95
C HIS A 242 -5.41 -10.89 14.59
N PRO A 243 -5.86 -9.90 13.81
CA PRO A 243 -7.23 -9.89 13.31
C PRO A 243 -7.46 -11.11 12.40
N ILE A 244 -8.59 -11.78 12.57
CA ILE A 244 -9.01 -12.85 11.66
C ILE A 244 -9.62 -12.19 10.43
N VAL A 245 -9.05 -12.52 9.27
CA VAL A 245 -9.58 -12.07 7.99
C VAL A 245 -10.09 -13.29 7.25
N TYR A 246 -11.33 -13.19 6.83
CA TYR A 246 -11.98 -14.20 6.04
C TYR A 246 -11.84 -13.85 4.58
N SER A 247 -11.20 -14.74 3.81
CA SER A 247 -11.29 -14.63 2.37
C SER A 247 -12.66 -15.13 1.94
N GLY A 248 -13.34 -14.37 1.08
CA GLY A 248 -14.71 -14.65 0.67
C GLY A 248 -14.87 -16.08 0.13
N LYS A 249 -16.10 -16.59 0.02
CA LYS A 249 -16.35 -17.95 -0.51
C LYS A 249 -16.23 -18.04 -2.03
N ASN A 250 -16.85 -17.10 -2.74
CA ASN A 250 -16.87 -17.09 -4.22
C ASN A 250 -15.93 -16.04 -4.84
N SER A 251 -15.28 -15.20 -4.02
CA SER A 251 -14.30 -14.22 -4.48
C SER A 251 -13.13 -14.08 -3.49
N HIS A 252 -12.03 -13.45 -3.91
CA HIS A 252 -10.81 -13.28 -3.11
C HIS A 252 -10.93 -12.18 -2.03
N GLY A 253 -12.01 -11.39 -2.01
CA GLY A 253 -12.26 -10.29 -1.06
C GLY A 253 -12.02 -10.57 0.43
N SER A 254 -11.72 -9.52 1.20
CA SER A 254 -11.46 -9.59 2.64
C SER A 254 -12.70 -9.25 3.48
N TYR A 255 -12.97 -10.07 4.51
CA TYR A 255 -14.15 -9.94 5.38
C TYR A 255 -13.81 -10.14 6.86
N HIS A 256 -14.61 -9.53 7.75
CA HIS A 256 -14.39 -9.52 9.20
C HIS A 256 -15.05 -10.68 9.96
N ASP A 257 -16.05 -11.32 9.37
CA ASP A 257 -16.95 -12.29 10.01
C ASP A 257 -17.41 -13.36 9.01
N ASP A 258 -18.36 -14.21 9.43
CA ASP A 258 -18.86 -15.41 8.72
C ASP A 258 -19.95 -15.26 7.71
N GLY A 259 -20.13 -14.00 7.32
CA GLY A 259 -21.06 -13.61 6.30
C GLY A 259 -22.00 -12.53 6.81
N GLY A 260 -22.46 -11.74 5.85
CA GLY A 260 -23.45 -10.69 6.00
C GLY A 260 -23.75 -10.04 4.64
N SER A 261 -24.88 -9.34 4.54
CA SER A 261 -25.40 -8.73 3.31
C SER A 261 -24.57 -7.51 2.86
N GLY A 262 -23.85 -7.60 1.73
CA GLY A 262 -23.09 -6.48 1.16
C GLY A 262 -22.82 -6.64 -0.35
N GLY A 263 -22.95 -5.57 -1.12
CA GLY A 263 -23.11 -5.60 -2.58
C GLY A 263 -21.82 -5.54 -3.40
N CYS A 264 -21.37 -6.69 -3.88
CA CYS A 264 -21.25 -7.08 -5.30
C CYS A 264 -20.73 -8.54 -5.37
N CYS A 265 -21.34 -9.35 -6.24
CA CYS A 265 -21.53 -10.81 -6.12
C CYS A 265 -22.52 -11.15 -4.97
N TYR A 266 -23.82 -11.12 -5.28
CA TYR A 266 -24.90 -11.37 -4.34
C TYR A 266 -24.72 -12.71 -3.57
N PHE A 267 -24.67 -12.60 -2.24
CA PHE A 267 -25.31 -13.48 -1.26
C PHE A 267 -25.27 -15.00 -1.51
N GLU A 268 -24.18 -15.61 -1.07
CA GLU A 268 -24.21 -16.98 -0.54
C GLU A 268 -23.03 -17.27 0.41
N ASP A 269 -22.44 -16.25 1.04
CA ASP A 269 -21.36 -16.47 2.02
C ASP A 269 -21.93 -16.70 3.42
N TYR A 270 -22.92 -17.58 3.56
CA TYR A 270 -23.21 -18.15 4.85
C TYR A 270 -22.16 -19.23 5.08
N ARG A 271 -21.16 -18.96 5.94
CA ARG A 271 -20.31 -20.07 6.36
C ARG A 271 -21.16 -20.99 7.22
N LYS A 272 -21.35 -22.22 6.75
CA LYS A 272 -21.17 -23.34 7.67
C LYS A 272 -19.69 -23.65 7.63
N PRO A 273 -18.92 -23.46 8.70
CA PRO A 273 -17.62 -24.10 8.80
C PRO A 273 -17.85 -25.60 8.51
N GLY A 274 -17.50 -26.05 7.31
CA GLY A 274 -17.21 -27.46 7.12
C GLY A 274 -16.09 -27.85 8.09
N SER A 275 -15.97 -29.12 8.43
CA SER A 275 -15.11 -29.65 9.50
C SER A 275 -13.60 -29.32 9.42
N LYS A 276 -13.13 -28.62 8.38
CA LYS A 276 -11.72 -28.23 8.20
C LYS A 276 -11.58 -26.71 8.20
N ASN A 277 -11.22 -26.14 9.35
CA ASN A 277 -10.78 -24.76 9.44
C ASN A 277 -9.33 -24.64 8.95
N GLN A 278 -9.13 -23.98 7.81
CA GLN A 278 -7.82 -23.74 7.21
C GLN A 278 -7.38 -22.30 7.44
N TYR A 279 -6.09 -22.11 7.71
CA TYR A 279 -5.53 -20.81 8.05
C TYR A 279 -4.16 -20.57 7.40
N MET A 280 -3.88 -19.31 7.10
CA MET A 280 -2.53 -18.80 6.85
C MET A 280 -2.13 -17.84 7.96
N ARG A 281 -0.95 -18.10 8.54
CA ARG A 281 -0.27 -17.18 9.46
C ARG A 281 0.59 -16.25 8.62
N THR A 282 0.07 -15.06 8.32
CA THR A 282 0.72 -14.13 7.38
C THR A 282 2.10 -13.66 7.87
N TRP A 283 2.30 -13.62 9.19
CA TRP A 283 3.57 -13.24 9.81
C TRP A 283 4.73 -14.23 9.61
N LEU A 284 4.49 -15.37 8.96
CA LEU A 284 5.56 -16.33 8.65
C LEU A 284 6.45 -15.87 7.50
N ASN A 285 5.95 -14.99 6.63
CA ASN A 285 6.71 -14.45 5.50
C ASN A 285 6.17 -13.06 5.13
N LEU A 286 6.76 -12.03 5.73
CA LEU A 286 6.38 -10.63 5.50
C LEU A 286 7.40 -9.95 4.58
N GLU A 287 6.94 -9.40 3.46
CA GLU A 287 7.75 -8.67 2.50
C GLU A 287 7.34 -7.19 2.49
N GLU A 288 8.26 -6.29 2.85
CA GLU A 288 8.00 -4.85 2.89
C GLU A 288 7.92 -4.26 1.48
N LEU A 289 6.92 -3.40 1.25
CA LEU A 289 6.75 -2.65 0.01
C LEU A 289 7.23 -1.21 0.17
N ARG A 290 8.29 -0.85 -0.56
CA ARG A 290 8.91 0.48 -0.52
C ARG A 290 8.51 1.34 -1.72
N ARG A 291 8.45 2.68 -1.62
CA ARG A 291 8.20 3.54 -2.79
C ARG A 291 9.51 3.99 -3.44
N ASN A 292 10.38 3.04 -3.75
CA ASN A 292 11.66 3.32 -4.38
C ASN A 292 12.09 2.23 -5.36
N GLU A 293 13.23 2.46 -6.00
CA GLU A 293 13.79 1.54 -6.97
C GLU A 293 14.20 0.18 -6.39
N SER A 294 14.27 0.03 -5.06
CA SER A 294 14.62 -1.26 -4.45
C SER A 294 13.52 -2.32 -4.55
N ASN A 295 12.28 -1.93 -4.89
CA ASN A 295 11.22 -2.90 -5.08
C ASN A 295 11.40 -3.71 -6.38
N PRO A 296 11.01 -5.00 -6.37
CA PRO A 296 10.94 -5.81 -7.59
C PRO A 296 10.02 -5.19 -8.65
N GLU A 297 10.32 -5.42 -9.93
CA GLU A 297 9.57 -4.85 -11.07
C GLU A 297 8.06 -5.17 -10.99
N PHE A 298 7.70 -6.37 -10.53
CA PHE A 298 6.30 -6.80 -10.35
C PHE A 298 5.52 -5.95 -9.33
N MET A 299 6.20 -5.22 -8.46
CA MET A 299 5.57 -4.33 -7.47
C MET A 299 5.47 -2.88 -7.96
N LYS A 300 6.18 -2.52 -9.04
CA LYS A 300 6.23 -1.13 -9.53
C LYS A 300 5.13 -0.87 -10.55
N ASP A 301 4.95 -1.77 -11.52
CA ASP A 301 3.99 -1.58 -12.61
C ASP A 301 3.59 -2.96 -13.17
N MET A 302 2.33 -3.35 -12.96
CA MET A 302 1.70 -4.49 -13.64
C MET A 302 0.71 -4.03 -14.73
N SER A 303 0.61 -2.72 -14.96
CA SER A 303 -0.44 -2.09 -15.78
C SER A 303 0.00 -1.84 -17.23
N SER A 304 1.30 -1.66 -17.49
CA SER A 304 1.81 -1.20 -18.79
C SER A 304 2.02 -2.27 -19.88
N LYS A 305 1.58 -3.51 -19.66
CA LYS A 305 1.65 -4.56 -20.68
C LYS A 305 0.33 -5.30 -20.68
N ASP A 306 -0.28 -5.49 -21.86
CA ASP A 306 -1.47 -6.34 -22.16
C ASP A 306 -1.36 -7.81 -21.64
N LYS A 307 -0.35 -8.11 -20.81
CA LYS A 307 0.04 -9.42 -20.30
C LYS A 307 -0.36 -9.66 -18.84
N PHE A 308 -0.61 -8.63 -18.04
CA PHE A 308 -0.71 -8.77 -16.57
C PHE A 308 -2.04 -8.33 -15.94
N GLU A 309 -2.85 -7.50 -16.64
CA GLU A 309 -4.23 -7.13 -16.27
C GLU A 309 -4.42 -6.60 -14.84
N MET A 310 -3.39 -6.05 -14.17
CA MET A 310 -3.48 -5.64 -12.76
C MET A 310 -2.70 -4.36 -12.45
N THR A 311 -3.23 -3.52 -11.55
CA THR A 311 -2.50 -2.37 -10.98
C THR A 311 -1.71 -2.82 -9.76
N SER A 312 -0.47 -2.33 -9.60
CA SER A 312 0.36 -2.69 -8.45
C SER A 312 -0.24 -2.14 -7.14
N PRO A 313 0.00 -2.78 -5.98
CA PRO A 313 -0.35 -2.22 -4.67
C PRO A 313 0.23 -0.83 -4.39
N LEU A 314 1.28 -0.40 -5.10
CA LEU A 314 1.92 0.91 -4.92
C LEU A 314 1.28 2.01 -5.77
N GLU A 315 0.79 1.66 -6.96
CA GLU A 315 0.10 2.53 -7.92
C GLU A 315 -1.39 2.71 -7.57
N ARG A 316 -2.02 1.69 -6.97
CA ARG A 316 -3.38 1.80 -6.43
C ARG A 316 -3.32 2.88 -5.35
N ALA A 317 -3.93 4.04 -5.63
CA ALA A 317 -3.74 5.32 -4.93
C ALA A 317 -4.18 5.31 -3.45
N GLU A 318 -3.46 4.61 -2.57
CA GLU A 318 -3.91 4.29 -1.22
C GLU A 318 -3.18 5.05 -0.10
N THR A 319 -2.12 5.81 -0.38
CA THR A 319 -1.45 6.60 0.68
C THR A 319 -2.35 7.68 1.27
N TYR A 320 -3.34 8.18 0.52
CA TYR A 320 -4.32 9.13 1.03
C TYR A 320 -5.56 8.45 1.67
N GLU A 321 -5.95 7.28 1.17
CA GLU A 321 -7.12 6.52 1.68
C GLU A 321 -6.79 5.72 2.95
N MET A 322 -5.55 5.24 3.12
CA MET A 322 -5.14 4.48 4.30
C MET A 322 -5.35 5.25 5.62
N CYS A 323 -5.21 6.58 5.65
CA CYS A 323 -5.54 7.38 6.85
C CYS A 323 -7.02 7.71 7.01
N ARG A 324 -7.86 7.48 5.99
CA ARG A 324 -9.30 7.76 6.04
C ARG A 324 -10.05 6.54 6.59
N LEU A 325 -10.11 6.43 7.92
CA LEU A 325 -10.92 5.40 8.61
C LEU A 325 -12.43 5.66 8.56
N LYS A 326 -12.86 6.87 8.16
CA LYS A 326 -14.28 7.27 8.16
C LYS A 326 -14.85 7.27 6.75
N GLY A 327 -15.70 6.29 6.45
CA GLY A 327 -16.57 6.27 5.27
C GLY A 327 -16.62 4.91 4.58
N CYS A 328 -17.82 4.49 4.16
CA CYS A 328 -17.98 3.43 3.18
C CYS A 328 -17.93 4.06 1.79
N LYS A 329 -16.94 3.71 0.96
CA LYS A 329 -16.90 4.14 -0.45
C LYS A 329 -17.51 3.01 -1.30
N GLY A 330 -18.42 3.35 -2.21
CA GLY A 330 -18.92 2.41 -3.23
C GLY A 330 -20.16 1.57 -2.88
N SER A 331 -20.69 1.64 -1.66
CA SER A 331 -21.94 0.92 -1.31
C SER A 331 -23.18 1.76 -1.65
N LYS A 332 -23.89 1.45 -2.74
CA LYS A 332 -25.31 1.81 -2.87
C LYS A 332 -26.09 0.97 -1.86
N VAL A 333 -26.35 1.53 -0.69
CA VAL A 333 -27.23 0.92 0.33
C VAL A 333 -28.65 0.94 -0.22
N GLN A 334 -29.11 -0.20 -0.75
CA GLN A 334 -30.53 -0.42 -0.99
C GLN A 334 -31.15 -0.89 0.33
N THR A 335 -31.60 0.09 1.12
CA THR A 335 -32.50 -0.05 2.29
C THR A 335 -32.19 -1.19 3.28
N CYS A 336 -31.35 -0.90 4.29
CA CYS A 336 -31.33 -1.68 5.52
C CYS A 336 -32.56 -1.35 6.37
N HIS A 337 -33.61 -2.18 6.30
CA HIS A 337 -34.56 -2.31 7.39
C HIS A 337 -34.00 -3.29 8.43
N THR A 338 -33.43 -2.77 9.51
CA THR A 338 -33.85 -3.02 10.90
C THR A 338 -32.84 -2.36 11.85
N SER A 339 -33.30 -1.24 12.44
CA SER A 339 -32.88 -0.66 13.73
C SER A 339 -31.39 -0.68 14.10
N GLY A 340 -30.71 0.46 13.93
CA GLY A 340 -29.53 0.79 14.73
C GLY A 340 -28.49 1.65 14.03
N CYS A 341 -28.70 2.97 14.06
CA CYS A 341 -27.73 4.06 13.83
C CYS A 341 -27.37 4.41 12.38
N ALA A 342 -28.13 5.37 11.84
CA ALA A 342 -27.61 6.39 10.93
C ALA A 342 -27.45 7.71 11.70
N LYS A 343 -26.28 8.34 11.58
CA LYS A 343 -26.13 9.79 11.32
C LYS A 343 -24.69 10.07 10.89
N SER A 344 -24.51 10.23 9.58
CA SER A 344 -23.47 11.07 8.97
C SER A 344 -24.03 12.48 8.84
N GLN A 345 -23.26 13.49 9.24
CA GLN A 345 -23.32 14.84 8.68
C GLN A 345 -21.96 15.50 8.87
N ILE A 346 -21.22 15.70 7.78
CA ILE A 346 -20.60 16.99 7.45
C ILE A 346 -20.83 17.14 5.94
N GLY A 347 -21.59 18.17 5.58
CA GLY A 347 -21.99 18.45 4.21
C GLY A 347 -20.84 19.04 3.40
N ASP A 348 -20.82 18.68 2.13
CA ASP A 348 -20.18 19.46 1.09
C ASP A 348 -20.79 20.86 1.05
N ASN A 349 -19.96 21.88 0.86
CA ASN A 349 -20.30 23.04 0.02
C ASN A 349 -19.02 23.75 -0.43
N GLU A 350 -18.89 23.74 -1.76
CA GLU A 350 -18.43 24.81 -2.64
C GLU A 350 -16.93 25.18 -2.73
N ILE A 351 -16.41 24.86 -3.91
CA ILE A 351 -15.52 25.64 -4.79
C ILE A 351 -15.40 27.12 -4.40
N PHE A 352 -14.17 27.57 -4.13
CA PHE A 352 -13.45 28.60 -4.91
C PHE A 352 -11.94 28.29 -4.89
#